data_AF-A0A9Q8ZXP8-F1
#
_entry.id   AF-A0A9Q8ZXP8-F1
#
_cell.length_a   1.000
_cell.length_b   1.000
_cell.length_c   1.000
_cell.angle_alpha   90.00
_cell.angle_beta   90.00
_cell.angle_gamma   90.00
#
_symmetry.space_group_name_H-M   'P 1'
#
loop_
_entity.id
_entity.type
_entity.pdbx_description
1 polymer ?
#
loop_
_entity_poly.entity_id
_entity_poly.type
_entity_poly.pdbx_seq_one_letter_code
_entity_poly.pdbx_strand_id
1 'polypeptide(L)'
;MADHDCSPVGMTRYAKFSSITESLLEMKKAHPARYPANRDSIGIELVGEVSTKTGIFVTTTEAQNAALKWLVGELAQTFRVQMTDVFRHPQLSRKTPSEASTARW
;
A
#
# COMPACT_ATOMS: atom_id res chain seq x y z
N MET A 1 -3.31 -0.68 -13.38
CA MET A 1 -2.64 0.43 -12.64
C MET A 1 -3.74 1.35 -12.16
N ALA A 2 -3.80 1.65 -10.85
CA ALA A 2 -4.71 2.67 -10.34
C ALA A 2 -4.31 4.01 -11.00
N ASP A 3 -5.17 4.52 -11.87
CA ASP A 3 -4.90 5.74 -12.61
C ASP A 3 -4.89 6.92 -11.64
N HIS A 4 -3.83 7.73 -11.66
CA HIS A 4 -3.71 8.90 -10.80
C HIS A 4 -4.52 10.06 -11.39
N ASP A 5 -5.83 9.87 -11.51
CA ASP A 5 -6.73 10.91 -12.00
C ASP A 5 -7.00 11.96 -10.91
N CYS A 6 -6.29 13.08 -11.02
CA CYS A 6 -6.49 14.28 -10.21
C CYS A 6 -7.26 15.34 -10.99
N SER A 7 -8.53 15.06 -11.36
CA SER A 7 -9.38 16.11 -11.92
C SER A 7 -9.59 17.26 -10.90
N PRO A 8 -9.52 18.54 -11.33
CA PRO A 8 -9.72 19.69 -10.44
C PRO A 8 -11.07 19.69 -9.72
N VAL A 9 -12.12 19.18 -10.38
CA VAL A 9 -13.47 19.02 -9.81
C VAL A 9 -13.46 18.00 -8.67
N GLY A 10 -12.71 16.90 -8.82
CA GLY A 10 -12.51 15.92 -7.76
C GLY A 10 -11.76 16.47 -6.55
N MET A 11 -10.74 17.31 -6.77
CA MET A 11 -9.90 17.87 -5.69
C MET A 11 -10.65 18.76 -4.71
N THR A 12 -11.73 19.44 -5.13
CA THR A 12 -12.57 20.22 -4.20
C THR A 12 -13.17 19.38 -3.07
N ARG A 13 -13.45 18.09 -3.33
CA ARG A 13 -13.98 17.14 -2.34
C ARG A 13 -12.93 16.69 -1.32
N TYR A 14 -11.66 16.94 -1.61
CA TYR A 14 -10.49 16.63 -0.76
C TYR A 14 -9.87 17.87 -0.11
N ALA A 15 -10.53 19.03 -0.18
CA ALA A 15 -10.01 20.31 0.32
C ALA A 15 -9.67 20.30 1.83
N LYS A 16 -10.31 19.41 2.61
CA LYS A 16 -9.96 19.12 4.00
C LYS A 16 -9.71 17.63 4.15
N PHE A 17 -8.64 17.28 4.85
CA PHE A 17 -8.34 15.89 5.14
C PHE A 17 -9.41 15.25 6.03
N SER A 18 -9.92 14.12 5.58
CA SER A 18 -10.78 13.22 6.35
C SER A 18 -10.58 11.81 5.81
N SER A 19 -9.96 10.92 6.60
CA SER A 19 -9.72 9.53 6.22
C SER A 19 -11.03 8.78 5.89
N ILE A 20 -12.11 9.10 6.59
CA ILE A 20 -13.44 8.53 6.36
C ILE A 20 -13.97 9.01 5.01
N THR A 21 -13.94 10.32 4.74
CA THR A 21 -14.44 10.87 3.47
C THR A 21 -13.62 10.37 2.28
N GLU A 22 -12.29 10.36 2.40
CA GLU A 22 -11.38 9.83 1.39
C GLU A 22 -11.67 8.37 1.08
N SER A 23 -11.80 7.53 2.11
CA SER A 23 -12.15 6.11 1.96
C SER A 23 -13.53 5.91 1.31
N LEU A 24 -14.55 6.67 1.74
CA LEU A 24 -15.89 6.59 1.16
C LEU A 24 -15.92 6.99 -0.32
N LEU A 25 -15.13 7.99 -0.73
CA LEU A 25 -15.03 8.40 -2.12
C LEU A 25 -14.25 7.39 -2.96
N GLU A 26 -13.15 6.87 -2.43
CA GLU A 26 -12.33 5.86 -3.11
C GLU A 26 -13.13 4.57 -3.35
N MET A 27 -13.94 4.17 -2.37
CA MET A 27 -14.77 2.97 -2.47
C MET A 27 -15.94 3.07 -3.45
N LYS A 28 -16.23 4.26 -3.99
CA LYS A 28 -17.21 4.43 -5.09
C LYS A 28 -16.64 4.08 -6.45
N LYS A 29 -15.31 4.07 -6.60
CA LYS A 29 -14.63 3.70 -7.84
C LYS A 29 -14.63 2.17 -7.99
N ALA A 30 -14.70 1.67 -9.22
CA ALA A 30 -14.56 0.24 -9.49
C ALA A 30 -13.07 -0.17 -9.50
N HIS A 31 -12.76 -1.43 -9.19
CA HIS A 31 -11.43 -1.97 -9.48
C HIS A 31 -11.24 -2.09 -11.01
N PRO A 32 -10.06 -1.76 -11.59
CA PRO A 32 -8.79 -1.38 -10.94
C PRO A 32 -8.59 0.13 -10.76
N ALA A 33 -9.61 0.96 -10.97
CA ALA A 33 -9.53 2.42 -10.83
C ALA A 33 -9.49 2.90 -9.36
N ARG A 34 -9.42 1.96 -8.41
CA ARG A 34 -9.31 2.25 -6.98
C ARG A 34 -8.19 1.48 -6.32
N TYR A 35 -7.73 2.01 -5.20
CA TYR A 35 -6.88 1.32 -4.25
C TYR A 35 -7.66 0.25 -3.46
N PRO A 36 -6.96 -0.79 -2.96
CA PRO A 36 -7.55 -1.78 -2.07
C PRO A 36 -7.91 -1.16 -0.71
N ALA A 37 -8.93 -1.72 -0.06
CA ALA A 37 -9.36 -1.35 1.28
C ALA A 37 -9.25 -2.54 2.25
N ASN A 38 -9.36 -2.29 3.55
CA ASN A 38 -9.23 -3.35 4.56
C ASN A 38 -10.22 -4.52 4.38
N ARG A 39 -11.34 -4.31 3.67
CA ARG A 39 -12.36 -5.35 3.42
C ARG A 39 -12.00 -6.31 2.29
N ASP A 40 -11.04 -5.95 1.46
CA ASP A 40 -10.69 -6.68 0.24
C ASP A 40 -9.18 -6.72 0.01
N SER A 41 -8.40 -6.64 1.08
CA SER A 41 -6.94 -6.70 1.06
C SER A 41 -6.41 -7.64 2.13
N ILE A 42 -5.17 -8.09 1.92
CA ILE A 42 -4.39 -8.82 2.92
C ILE A 42 -3.21 -7.91 3.31
N GLY A 43 -3.12 -7.57 4.59
CA GLY A 43 -1.97 -6.85 5.14
C GLY A 43 -0.84 -7.81 5.49
N ILE A 44 0.39 -7.48 5.09
CA ILE A 44 1.60 -8.20 5.48
C ILE A 44 2.47 -7.23 6.29
N GLU A 45 2.71 -7.57 7.55
CA GLU A 45 3.55 -6.77 8.44
C GLU A 45 4.95 -7.40 8.53
N LEU A 46 5.97 -6.57 8.31
CA LEU A 46 7.38 -6.95 8.47
C LEU A 46 7.91 -6.37 9.78
N VAL A 47 8.49 -7.23 10.63
CA VAL A 47 9.18 -6.77 11.83
C VAL A 47 10.38 -5.90 11.42
N GLY A 48 10.40 -4.66 11.90
CA GLY A 48 11.46 -3.70 11.60
C GLY A 48 11.54 -2.62 12.66
N GLU A 49 12.71 -1.99 12.76
CA GLU A 49 12.99 -0.86 13.65
C GLU A 49 13.00 0.45 12.85
N VAL A 50 12.58 1.54 13.48
CA VAL A 50 12.80 2.90 12.97
C VAL A 50 14.05 3.46 13.62
N SER A 51 15.04 3.86 12.82
CA SER A 51 16.25 4.48 13.34
C SER A 51 15.89 5.77 14.08
N THR A 52 16.24 5.83 15.37
CA THR A 52 16.01 7.02 16.21
C THR A 52 16.77 8.25 15.75
N LYS A 53 17.81 8.09 14.92
CA LYS A 53 18.63 9.18 14.38
C LYS A 53 18.04 9.79 13.11
N THR A 54 17.49 8.96 12.23
CA THR A 54 17.05 9.40 10.89
C THR A 54 15.53 9.35 10.70
N GLY A 55 14.79 8.66 11.57
CA GLY A 55 13.37 8.39 11.38
C GLY A 55 13.08 7.42 10.22
N ILE A 56 14.11 6.73 9.71
CA ILE A 56 14.01 5.81 8.57
C ILE A 56 13.96 4.37 9.09
N PHE A 57 13.09 3.55 8.51
CA PHE A 57 13.07 2.11 8.77
C PHE A 57 14.38 1.45 8.38
N VAL A 58 14.87 0.54 9.24
CA VAL A 58 16.05 -0.27 8.94
C VAL A 58 15.83 -1.14 7.71
N THR A 59 16.93 -1.53 7.07
CA THR A 59 16.88 -2.37 5.87
C THR A 59 16.30 -3.74 6.20
N THR A 60 15.32 -4.18 5.41
CA THR A 60 14.77 -5.54 5.48
C THR A 60 15.87 -6.56 5.22
N THR A 61 15.99 -7.57 6.08
CA THR A 61 17.02 -8.60 5.94
C THR A 61 16.78 -9.45 4.69
N GLU A 62 17.83 -10.09 4.17
CA GLU A 62 17.70 -11.00 3.02
C GLU A 62 16.77 -12.18 3.30
N ALA A 63 16.78 -12.72 4.53
CA ALA A 63 15.86 -13.78 4.93
C ALA A 63 14.39 -13.31 4.94
N GLN A 64 14.11 -12.10 5.42
CA GLN A 64 12.77 -11.51 5.35
C GLN A 64 12.33 -11.28 3.91
N ASN A 65 13.21 -10.78 3.04
CA ASN A 65 12.91 -10.60 1.62
C ASN A 65 12.65 -11.93 0.91
N ALA A 66 13.43 -12.98 1.21
CA ALA A 66 13.20 -14.31 0.67
C ALA A 66 11.83 -14.88 1.10
N ALA A 67 11.50 -14.75 2.40
CA ALA A 67 10.21 -15.19 2.93
C ALA A 67 9.04 -14.38 2.36
N LEU A 68 9.19 -13.06 2.25
CA LEU A 68 8.18 -12.17 1.68
C LEU A 68 7.91 -12.49 0.22
N LYS A 69 8.97 -12.66 -0.58
CA LYS A 69 8.86 -13.04 -1.99
C LYS A 69 8.09 -14.34 -2.17
N TRP A 70 8.41 -15.36 -1.37
CA TRP A 70 7.68 -16.63 -1.39
C TRP A 70 6.21 -16.42 -1.02
N LEU A 71 5.93 -15.74 0.10
CA LEU A 71 4.55 -15.51 0.57
C LEU A 71 3.71 -14.74 -0.44
N VAL A 72 4.24 -13.66 -1.02
CA VAL A 72 3.54 -12.87 -2.03
C VAL A 72 3.23 -13.72 -3.27
N GLY A 73 4.18 -14.57 -3.69
CA GLY A 73 3.98 -15.51 -4.80
C GLY A 73 2.86 -16.52 -4.54
N GLU A 74 2.80 -17.09 -3.34
CA GLU A 74 1.74 -18.04 -2.95
C GLU A 74 0.36 -17.37 -2.85
N LEU A 75 0.30 -16.18 -2.25
CA LEU A 75 -0.95 -15.41 -2.15
C LEU A 75 -1.47 -14.99 -3.52
N ALA A 76 -0.58 -14.50 -4.40
CA ALA A 76 -0.94 -14.11 -5.76
C ALA A 76 -1.52 -15.29 -6.55
N GLN A 77 -0.91 -16.47 -6.45
CA GLN A 77 -1.41 -17.69 -7.12
C GLN A 77 -2.74 -18.17 -6.52
N THR A 78 -2.84 -18.22 -5.19
CA THR A 78 -4.01 -18.74 -4.47
C THR A 78 -5.25 -17.88 -4.69
N PHE A 79 -5.10 -16.56 -4.55
CA PHE A 79 -6.20 -15.60 -4.66
C PHE A 79 -6.35 -15.01 -6.06
N ARG A 80 -5.50 -15.43 -7.01
CA ARG A 80 -5.47 -14.93 -8.40
C ARG A 80 -5.33 -13.40 -8.46
N VAL A 81 -4.52 -12.85 -7.58
CA VAL A 81 -4.23 -11.41 -7.51
C VAL A 81 -3.07 -11.12 -8.46
N GLN A 82 -3.18 -10.02 -9.21
CA GLN A 82 -2.12 -9.60 -10.12
C GLN A 82 -0.98 -8.97 -9.31
N MET A 83 0.27 -9.14 -9.74
CA MET A 83 1.42 -8.51 -9.07
C MET A 83 1.35 -6.98 -9.09
N THR A 84 0.58 -6.39 -10.02
CA THR A 84 0.28 -4.95 -10.06
C THR A 84 -0.64 -4.47 -8.95
N ASP A 85 -1.28 -5.40 -8.22
CA ASP A 85 -2.15 -5.13 -7.07
C ASP A 85 -1.43 -5.37 -5.72
N VAL A 86 -0.09 -5.45 -5.75
CA VAL A 86 0.75 -5.49 -4.54
C VAL A 86 1.33 -4.11 -4.28
N PHE A 87 0.94 -3.51 -3.16
CA PHE A 87 1.27 -2.12 -2.82
C PHE A 87 2.03 -2.05 -1.49
N ARG A 88 2.96 -1.09 -1.39
CA ARG A 88 3.50 -0.62 -0.12
C ARG A 88 2.49 0.29 0.56
N HIS A 89 2.52 0.32 1.89
CA HIS A 89 1.64 1.15 2.69
C HIS A 89 1.68 2.66 2.33
N PRO A 90 2.85 3.26 2.03
CA PRO A 90 2.92 4.66 1.60
C PRO A 90 2.31 4.95 0.23
N GLN A 91 2.02 3.93 -0.59
CA GLN A 91 1.30 4.11 -1.86
C GLN A 91 -0.22 4.23 -1.64
N LEU A 92 -0.74 3.71 -0.52
CA LEU A 92 -2.17 3.61 -0.25
C LEU A 92 -2.65 4.65 0.77
N SER A 93 -1.78 5.08 1.68
CA SER A 93 -2.17 5.93 2.80
C SER A 93 -1.05 6.87 3.22
N ARG A 94 -1.39 7.88 4.01
CA ARG A 94 -0.44 8.88 4.53
C ARG A 94 0.45 8.21 5.59
N LYS A 95 1.59 7.71 5.14
CA LYS A 95 2.57 6.95 5.93
C LYS A 95 3.98 7.44 5.70
N THR A 96 4.92 6.93 6.48
CA THR A 96 6.33 7.31 6.33
C THR A 96 6.86 6.71 5.02
N PRO A 97 7.46 7.51 4.11
CA PRO A 97 7.92 6.98 2.82
C PRO A 97 8.93 5.84 2.91
N SER A 98 9.62 5.70 4.04
CA SER A 98 10.58 4.62 4.30
C SER A 98 9.93 3.29 4.70
N GLU A 99 8.65 3.26 5.05
CA GLU A 99 7.91 2.03 5.39
C GLU A 99 7.96 1.04 4.24
N ALA A 100 8.50 -0.16 4.52
CA ALA A 100 8.73 -1.22 3.54
C ALA A 100 9.54 -0.79 2.30
N SER A 101 10.30 0.31 2.34
CA SER A 101 11.03 0.84 1.17
C SER A 101 12.10 -0.11 0.62
N THR A 102 12.66 -0.97 1.48
CA THR A 102 13.68 -1.97 1.11
C THR A 102 13.14 -3.38 0.94
N ALA A 103 11.83 -3.58 1.14
CA ALA A 103 11.18 -4.89 1.00
C ALA A 103 11.06 -5.28 -0.48
N ARG A 104 11.38 -6.54 -0.82
CA ARG A 104 11.40 -7.06 -2.19
C ARG A 104 10.54 -8.32 -2.30
N TRP A 105 9.70 -8.38 -3.34
CA TRP A 105 8.89 -9.55 -3.71
C TRP A 105 9.00 -9.81 -5.21
#